data_AF-A0A4R6FXD2-F1
#
_entry.id   AF-A0A4R6FXD2-F1
#
_cell.length_a   1.000
_cell.length_b   1.000
_cell.length_c   1.000
_cell.angle_alpha   90.00
_cell.angle_beta   90.00
_cell.angle_gamma   90.00
#
_symmetry.space_group_name_H-M   'P 1'
#
loop_
_entity.id
_entity.type
_entity.pdbx_description
1 polymer ?
#
loop_
_entity_poly.entity_id
_entity_poly.type
_entity_poly.pdbx_seq_one_letter_code
_entity_poly.pdbx_strand_id
1 'polypeptide(L)'
;MSLSPAFLDELRARTTLSTLIGKSVKLQRAGREWKACCPFHQEKTPSFTINDDKGFYHCFGCGAHGDAIRWMTDQRGLPFIDAVKELAQAAGMEVPAPDKRSAERAERQKGLREAMEDAARWFTEQLHGIGGAEARELLQRRGISPETARMFGMGFAPDSRSKLRQALSDYGDAKLVEAGLLIQVEGKEPYDRFRGRLMIPIRDVRGRVIAFGGRIIGDGEPKYLNSPETPLFDKGRNLYNLDRAQAAARKANRVIAVEGYMDVIALAQAGFGESVAPLGTAMTEAQLERLWRMVDIPLLCFDGDAAGQKAGMRAALRALPLLGPGRSLGFVTLPEGLDPDDLVRQQGPDAFEALLAAPTPLAERIWAHEVAAEPLDTPEARAGLRRRLGDHAQSIADPIVRSEYVAEFRRRYDRLFAAPARRREYQKPGQRRGPWKPPEPPPSTIVRNVNSGGIDRVLAKAILAGLIRHPAEIARHMEVLGTLRLADGALGRLFEAVVDVALEDQALDGERLRTILAKSGFGSIANELLRADAVAFSFTQAEADEAKAIADLDEAIAVLVARPAVDAALARATAELKASGSDAAFERQVGLIREQQKLEARLANLILADE
;
A
#
# COMPACT_ATOMS: atom_id res chain seq x y z
N MET A 1 -34.07 -11.29 12.09
CA MET A 1 -34.43 -11.09 10.67
C MET A 1 -33.69 -12.09 9.81
N SER A 2 -34.27 -13.29 9.71
CA SER A 2 -33.93 -14.22 8.64
C SER A 2 -34.79 -13.82 7.44
N LEU A 3 -34.19 -13.15 6.45
CA LEU A 3 -34.84 -12.98 5.15
C LEU A 3 -34.59 -14.29 4.39
N SER A 4 -35.65 -15.01 4.02
CA SER A 4 -35.48 -16.25 3.28
C SER A 4 -34.87 -15.94 1.90
N PRO A 5 -34.03 -16.85 1.34
CA PRO A 5 -33.57 -16.71 -0.04
C PRO A 5 -34.71 -16.49 -1.03
N ALA A 6 -35.82 -17.21 -0.84
CA ALA A 6 -37.03 -17.07 -1.65
C ALA A 6 -37.64 -15.66 -1.61
N PHE A 7 -37.68 -15.00 -0.43
CA PHE A 7 -38.17 -13.62 -0.33
C PHE A 7 -37.26 -12.64 -1.07
N LEU A 8 -35.93 -12.81 -0.95
CA LEU A 8 -34.97 -11.95 -1.65
C LEU A 8 -35.04 -12.15 -3.17
N ASP A 9 -35.25 -13.38 -3.63
CA ASP A 9 -35.41 -13.69 -5.05
C ASP A 9 -36.72 -13.13 -5.60
N GLU A 10 -37.82 -13.24 -4.85
CA GLU A 10 -39.09 -12.61 -5.22
C GLU A 10 -38.98 -11.08 -5.26
N LEU A 11 -38.28 -10.48 -4.30
CA LEU A 11 -38.03 -9.04 -4.26
C LEU A 11 -37.23 -8.56 -5.48
N ARG A 12 -36.20 -9.31 -5.88
CA ARG A 12 -35.45 -9.05 -7.12
C ARG A 12 -36.36 -9.15 -8.34
N ALA A 13 -37.16 -10.21 -8.43
CA ALA A 13 -38.06 -10.44 -9.56
C ALA A 13 -39.13 -9.36 -9.72
N ARG A 14 -39.62 -8.77 -8.62
CA ARG A 14 -40.60 -7.67 -8.64
C ARG A 14 -39.98 -6.29 -8.84
N THR A 15 -38.65 -6.17 -8.82
CA THR A 15 -37.96 -4.90 -8.97
C THR A 15 -37.40 -4.74 -10.38
N THR A 16 -38.01 -3.88 -11.18
CA THR A 16 -37.44 -3.50 -12.48
C THR A 16 -36.24 -2.58 -12.30
N LEU A 17 -35.07 -3.03 -12.74
CA LEU A 17 -33.79 -2.41 -12.45
C LEU A 17 -33.63 -1.07 -13.18
N SER A 18 -34.07 -0.98 -14.44
CA SER A 18 -34.08 0.27 -15.20
C SER A 18 -34.98 1.34 -14.58
N THR A 19 -36.14 0.96 -14.02
CA THR A 19 -37.03 1.87 -13.30
C THR A 19 -36.39 2.38 -12.01
N LEU A 20 -35.70 1.50 -11.27
CA LEU A 20 -35.00 1.86 -10.05
C LEU A 20 -33.83 2.83 -10.32
N ILE A 21 -32.97 2.46 -11.26
CA ILE A 21 -31.74 3.20 -11.61
C ILE A 21 -32.08 4.50 -12.35
N GLY A 22 -33.11 4.48 -13.20
CA GLY A 22 -33.57 5.61 -14.00
C GLY A 22 -34.01 6.83 -13.18
N LYS A 23 -34.29 6.65 -11.88
CA LYS A 23 -34.54 7.74 -10.94
C LYS A 23 -33.31 8.61 -10.67
N SER A 24 -32.11 8.04 -10.81
CA SER A 24 -30.83 8.70 -10.47
C SER A 24 -29.90 8.87 -11.66
N VAL A 25 -30.09 8.08 -12.73
CA VAL A 25 -29.20 8.06 -13.90
C VAL A 25 -30.02 8.18 -15.17
N LYS A 26 -29.59 9.03 -16.09
CA LYS A 26 -30.24 9.17 -17.40
C LYS A 26 -29.95 7.94 -18.27
N LEU A 27 -30.98 7.12 -18.50
CA LEU A 27 -30.88 5.90 -19.29
C LEU A 27 -31.17 6.15 -20.77
N GLN A 28 -30.44 5.43 -21.63
CA GLN A 28 -30.65 5.36 -23.08
C GLN A 28 -31.03 3.93 -23.45
N ARG A 29 -32.04 3.77 -24.30
CA ARG A 29 -32.48 2.43 -24.73
C ARG A 29 -31.52 1.88 -25.77
N ALA A 30 -31.06 0.65 -25.59
CA ALA A 30 -30.12 -0.05 -26.47
C ALA A 30 -30.64 -1.47 -26.75
N GLY A 31 -31.58 -1.59 -27.69
CA GLY A 31 -32.24 -2.87 -28.00
C GLY A 31 -33.12 -3.35 -26.84
N ARG A 32 -32.78 -4.50 -26.26
CA ARG A 32 -33.45 -5.09 -25.08
C ARG A 32 -32.86 -4.63 -23.75
N GLU A 33 -31.74 -3.91 -23.78
CA GLU A 33 -31.05 -3.41 -22.59
C GLU A 33 -31.11 -1.89 -22.51
N TRP A 34 -30.67 -1.34 -21.39
CA TRP A 34 -30.45 0.08 -21.21
C TRP A 34 -28.97 0.37 -21.03
N LYS A 35 -28.54 1.52 -21.53
CA LYS A 35 -27.17 2.04 -21.40
C LYS A 35 -27.16 3.38 -20.68
N ALA A 36 -26.11 3.64 -19.91
CA ALA A 36 -25.86 4.93 -19.28
C ALA A 36 -24.35 5.16 -19.07
N CYS A 37 -23.98 6.40 -18.77
CA CYS A 37 -22.69 6.66 -18.13
C CYS A 37 -22.72 6.10 -16.72
N CYS A 38 -21.63 5.45 -16.33
CA CYS A 38 -21.53 4.74 -15.08
C CYS A 38 -21.67 5.70 -13.89
N PRO A 39 -22.51 5.36 -12.90
CA PRO A 39 -22.66 6.17 -11.70
C PRO A 39 -21.59 5.85 -10.64
N PHE A 40 -20.81 4.80 -10.83
CA PHE A 40 -19.75 4.35 -9.92
C PHE A 40 -18.35 4.92 -10.25
N HIS A 41 -18.16 5.44 -11.47
CA HIS A 41 -16.91 6.05 -11.89
C HIS A 41 -17.18 7.11 -12.97
N GLN A 42 -16.25 8.04 -13.18
CA GLN A 42 -16.47 9.15 -14.10
C GLN A 42 -16.05 8.78 -15.54
N GLU A 43 -17.01 8.80 -16.46
CA GLU A 43 -16.79 8.53 -17.89
C GLU A 43 -17.61 9.45 -18.79
N LYS A 44 -17.19 9.62 -20.05
CA LYS A 44 -17.91 10.41 -21.06
C LYS A 44 -18.75 9.56 -22.03
N THR A 45 -18.41 8.30 -22.18
CA THR A 45 -19.09 7.35 -23.06
C THR A 45 -19.89 6.34 -22.23
N PRO A 46 -21.13 5.99 -22.60
CA PRO A 46 -21.92 5.02 -21.83
C PRO A 46 -21.30 3.61 -21.81
N SER A 47 -20.77 3.15 -20.66
CA SER A 47 -20.30 1.77 -20.47
C SER A 47 -21.14 0.97 -19.47
N PHE A 48 -22.12 1.61 -18.83
CA PHE A 48 -23.03 0.97 -17.88
C PHE A 48 -24.23 0.37 -18.59
N THR A 49 -24.39 -0.95 -18.49
CA THR A 49 -25.51 -1.70 -19.08
C THR A 49 -26.44 -2.24 -18.01
N ILE A 50 -27.74 -2.21 -18.28
CA ILE A 50 -28.80 -2.69 -17.39
C ILE A 50 -29.66 -3.66 -18.20
N ASN A 51 -29.79 -4.88 -17.70
CA ASN A 51 -30.63 -5.90 -18.30
C ASN A 51 -31.77 -6.25 -17.33
N ASP A 52 -32.98 -5.77 -17.62
CA ASP A 52 -34.16 -6.01 -16.79
C ASP A 52 -34.57 -7.49 -16.81
N ASP A 53 -34.45 -8.17 -17.96
CA ASP A 53 -34.82 -9.59 -18.10
C ASP A 53 -33.93 -10.50 -17.24
N LYS A 54 -32.64 -10.16 -17.13
CA LYS A 54 -31.66 -10.89 -16.32
C LYS A 54 -31.52 -10.35 -14.89
N GLY A 55 -32.14 -9.21 -14.58
CA GLY A 55 -32.16 -8.61 -13.26
C GLY A 55 -30.83 -8.07 -12.73
N PHE A 56 -29.87 -7.73 -13.61
CA PHE A 56 -28.57 -7.20 -13.20
C PHE A 56 -28.10 -6.01 -14.04
N TYR A 57 -27.19 -5.22 -13.47
CA TYR A 57 -26.39 -4.24 -14.19
C TYR A 57 -24.93 -4.67 -14.27
N HIS A 58 -24.23 -4.18 -15.30
CA HIS A 58 -22.79 -4.37 -15.44
C HIS A 58 -22.16 -3.15 -16.11
N CYS A 59 -21.07 -2.65 -15.54
CA CYS A 59 -20.25 -1.60 -16.11
C CYS A 59 -19.03 -2.19 -16.82
N PHE A 60 -18.90 -1.98 -18.12
CA PHE A 60 -17.72 -2.43 -18.86
C PHE A 60 -16.47 -1.57 -18.63
N GLY A 61 -16.60 -0.33 -18.15
CA GLY A 61 -15.46 0.52 -17.76
C GLY A 61 -14.80 0.10 -16.43
N CYS A 62 -15.57 0.06 -15.34
CA CYS A 62 -15.02 -0.20 -13.99
C CYS A 62 -15.32 -1.58 -13.41
N GLY A 63 -16.06 -2.44 -14.11
CA GLY A 63 -16.44 -3.78 -13.64
C GLY A 63 -17.55 -3.82 -12.58
N ALA A 64 -18.16 -2.67 -12.23
CA ALA A 64 -19.27 -2.63 -11.27
C ALA A 64 -20.43 -3.53 -11.72
N HIS A 65 -20.85 -4.44 -10.85
CA HIS A 65 -21.87 -5.45 -11.15
C HIS A 65 -22.78 -5.72 -9.95
N GLY A 66 -24.08 -5.78 -10.18
CA GLY A 66 -25.04 -6.05 -9.11
C GLY A 66 -26.50 -6.11 -9.54
N ASP A 67 -27.34 -6.37 -8.55
CA ASP A 67 -28.80 -6.42 -8.64
C ASP A 67 -29.43 -5.15 -8.01
N ALA A 68 -30.75 -5.15 -7.86
CA ALA A 68 -31.49 -4.04 -7.25
C ALA A 68 -31.05 -3.75 -5.82
N ILE A 69 -30.71 -4.78 -5.04
CA ILE A 69 -30.31 -4.62 -3.65
C ILE A 69 -28.89 -4.03 -3.60
N ARG A 70 -27.97 -4.54 -4.41
CA ARG A 70 -26.62 -3.99 -4.54
C ARG A 70 -26.60 -2.55 -5.03
N TRP A 71 -27.50 -2.19 -5.94
CA TRP A 71 -27.66 -0.78 -6.32
C TRP A 71 -27.95 0.11 -5.10
N MET A 72 -28.88 -0.32 -4.25
CA MET A 72 -29.25 0.42 -3.05
C MET A 72 -28.14 0.46 -1.99
N THR A 73 -27.37 -0.63 -1.84
CA THR A 73 -26.27 -0.68 -0.86
C THR A 73 -25.03 0.06 -1.35
N ASP A 74 -24.60 -0.23 -2.57
CA ASP A 74 -23.28 0.15 -3.06
C ASP A 74 -23.31 1.57 -3.63
N GLN A 75 -24.40 1.93 -4.35
CA GLN A 75 -24.53 3.27 -4.91
C GLN A 75 -25.23 4.26 -3.97
N ARG A 76 -26.30 3.84 -3.27
CA ARG A 76 -26.99 4.75 -2.33
C ARG A 76 -26.45 4.68 -0.90
N GLY A 77 -25.54 3.76 -0.61
CA GLY A 77 -24.94 3.62 0.72
C GLY A 77 -25.91 3.12 1.79
N LEU A 78 -27.05 2.53 1.39
CA LEU A 78 -28.06 2.07 2.35
C LEU A 78 -27.60 0.77 3.03
N PRO A 79 -27.83 0.62 4.35
CA PRO A 79 -27.67 -0.66 5.01
C PRO A 79 -28.59 -1.71 4.37
N PHE A 80 -28.10 -2.95 4.21
CA PHE A 80 -28.80 -4.02 3.48
C PHE A 80 -30.29 -4.19 3.83
N ILE A 81 -30.64 -4.17 5.12
CA ILE A 81 -32.04 -4.30 5.56
C ILE A 81 -32.89 -3.09 5.16
N ASP A 82 -32.32 -1.88 5.20
CA ASP A 82 -33.05 -0.68 4.81
C ASP A 82 -33.25 -0.65 3.29
N ALA A 83 -32.24 -1.09 2.52
CA ALA A 83 -32.36 -1.32 1.08
C ALA A 83 -33.48 -2.33 0.76
N VAL A 84 -33.52 -3.47 1.46
CA VAL A 84 -34.59 -4.47 1.29
C VAL A 84 -35.96 -3.90 1.63
N LYS A 85 -36.10 -3.11 2.70
CA LYS A 85 -37.37 -2.47 3.08
C LYS A 85 -37.86 -1.47 2.05
N GLU A 86 -36.98 -0.61 1.55
CA GLU A 86 -37.32 0.41 0.54
C GLU A 86 -37.75 -0.25 -0.78
N LEU A 87 -37.04 -1.28 -1.22
CA LEU A 87 -37.41 -2.05 -2.40
C LEU A 87 -38.72 -2.81 -2.19
N ALA A 88 -38.92 -3.44 -1.04
CA ALA A 88 -40.15 -4.19 -0.75
C ALA A 88 -41.37 -3.27 -0.71
N GLN A 89 -41.25 -2.10 -0.10
CA GLN A 89 -42.29 -1.07 -0.11
C GLN A 89 -42.62 -0.62 -1.53
N ALA A 90 -41.61 -0.38 -2.37
CA ALA A 90 -41.81 0.00 -3.77
C ALA A 90 -42.44 -1.13 -4.60
N ALA A 91 -42.14 -2.38 -4.28
CA ALA A 91 -42.69 -3.58 -4.92
C ALA A 91 -44.05 -4.04 -4.35
N GLY A 92 -44.61 -3.31 -3.36
CA GLY A 92 -45.85 -3.69 -2.68
C GLY A 92 -45.73 -5.02 -1.91
N MET A 93 -44.53 -5.38 -1.47
CA MET A 93 -44.24 -6.59 -0.70
C MET A 93 -44.15 -6.26 0.79
N GLU A 94 -44.81 -7.07 1.62
CA GLU A 94 -44.57 -7.02 3.07
C GLU A 94 -43.25 -7.71 3.41
N VAL A 95 -42.36 -7.00 4.09
CA VAL A 95 -41.12 -7.59 4.61
C VAL A 95 -41.49 -8.55 5.74
N PRO A 96 -40.97 -9.81 5.75
CA PRO A 96 -41.26 -10.78 6.78
C PRO A 96 -41.09 -10.17 8.18
N ALA A 97 -42.10 -10.38 9.03
CA ALA A 97 -42.08 -9.87 10.39
C ALA A 97 -40.78 -10.32 11.10
N PRO A 98 -40.11 -9.42 11.85
CA PRO A 98 -38.97 -9.82 12.64
C PRO A 98 -39.39 -10.98 13.55
N ASP A 99 -38.59 -12.04 13.62
CA ASP A 99 -38.78 -13.09 14.62
C ASP A 99 -38.96 -12.43 16.01
N LYS A 100 -39.82 -13.00 16.88
CA LYS A 100 -40.18 -12.38 18.16
C LYS A 100 -38.96 -11.93 18.98
N ARG A 101 -37.87 -12.72 18.93
CA ARG A 101 -36.59 -12.41 19.57
C ARG A 101 -35.90 -11.17 18.98
N SER A 102 -35.97 -10.97 17.67
CA SER A 102 -35.41 -9.82 16.99
C SER A 102 -36.25 -8.56 17.19
N ALA A 103 -37.57 -8.68 17.31
CA ALA A 103 -38.45 -7.58 17.72
C ALA A 103 -38.15 -7.15 19.17
N GLU A 104 -38.05 -8.10 20.10
CA GLU A 104 -37.66 -7.85 21.50
C GLU A 104 -36.27 -7.20 21.58
N ARG A 105 -35.29 -7.69 20.79
CA ARG A 105 -33.95 -7.08 20.72
C ARG A 105 -33.99 -5.66 20.17
N ALA A 106 -34.80 -5.40 19.14
CA ALA A 106 -34.93 -4.07 18.54
C ALA A 106 -35.55 -3.06 19.52
N GLU A 107 -36.60 -3.47 20.26
CA GLU A 107 -37.23 -2.63 21.28
C GLU A 107 -36.27 -2.38 22.46
N ARG A 108 -35.54 -3.42 22.90
CA ARG A 108 -34.49 -3.26 23.92
C ARG A 108 -33.41 -2.27 23.47
N GLN A 109 -32.91 -2.39 22.25
CA GLN A 109 -31.93 -1.45 21.68
C GLN A 109 -32.50 -0.04 21.45
N LYS A 110 -33.81 0.09 21.24
CA LYS A 110 -34.47 1.40 21.15
C LYS A 110 -34.46 2.09 22.51
N GLY A 111 -34.90 1.40 23.57
CA GLY A 111 -34.88 1.96 24.93
C GLY A 111 -33.47 2.31 25.42
N LEU A 112 -32.44 1.53 25.05
CA LEU A 112 -31.05 1.88 25.35
C LEU A 112 -30.58 3.14 24.61
N ARG A 113 -31.03 3.35 23.37
CA ARG A 113 -30.68 4.54 22.58
C ARG A 113 -31.35 5.79 23.13
N GLU A 114 -32.61 5.70 23.52
CA GLU A 114 -33.33 6.79 24.18
C GLU A 114 -32.61 7.22 25.47
N ALA A 115 -32.22 6.26 26.32
CA ALA A 115 -31.42 6.54 27.52
C ALA A 115 -30.06 7.22 27.21
N MET A 116 -29.39 6.82 26.13
CA MET A 116 -28.13 7.43 25.68
C MET A 116 -28.32 8.87 25.19
N GLU A 117 -29.36 9.13 24.41
CA GLU A 117 -29.69 10.45 23.91
C GLU A 117 -30.07 11.40 25.06
N ASP A 118 -30.84 10.91 26.02
CA ASP A 118 -31.24 11.66 27.21
C ASP A 118 -30.03 11.95 28.11
N ALA A 119 -29.13 10.99 28.30
CA ALA A 119 -27.87 11.21 28.99
C ALA A 119 -27.01 12.27 28.28
N ALA A 120 -26.93 12.26 26.95
CA ALA A 120 -26.19 13.25 26.18
C ALA A 120 -26.79 14.66 26.36
N ARG A 121 -28.11 14.80 26.33
CA ARG A 121 -28.79 16.07 26.62
C ARG A 121 -28.50 16.54 28.03
N TRP A 122 -28.65 15.65 29.01
CA TRP A 122 -28.37 15.98 30.41
C TRP A 122 -26.93 16.45 30.62
N PHE A 123 -25.93 15.74 30.10
CA PHE A 123 -24.53 16.17 30.19
C PHE A 123 -24.30 17.52 29.51
N THR A 124 -24.95 17.79 28.39
CA THR A 124 -24.87 19.10 27.70
C THR A 124 -25.46 20.21 28.57
N GLU A 125 -26.62 19.98 29.20
CA GLU A 125 -27.22 20.91 30.16
C GLU A 125 -26.30 21.16 31.35
N GLN A 126 -25.66 20.13 31.91
CA GLN A 126 -24.69 20.28 33.00
C GLN A 126 -23.46 21.10 32.58
N LEU A 127 -23.01 20.98 31.33
CA LEU A 127 -21.89 21.78 30.80
C LEU A 127 -22.25 23.27 30.73
N HIS A 128 -23.50 23.60 30.45
CA HIS A 128 -23.97 25.00 30.38
C HIS A 128 -24.48 25.53 31.73
N GLY A 129 -24.75 24.65 32.69
CA GLY A 129 -25.15 25.00 34.04
C GLY A 129 -24.02 25.59 34.90
N ILE A 130 -24.38 25.95 36.14
CA ILE A 130 -23.46 26.57 37.12
C ILE A 130 -22.26 25.66 37.41
N GLY A 131 -22.49 24.35 37.56
CA GLY A 131 -21.44 23.37 37.86
C GLY A 131 -20.46 23.11 36.70
N GLY A 132 -20.77 23.52 35.48
CA GLY A 132 -19.93 23.29 34.30
C GLY A 132 -18.78 24.28 34.11
N ALA A 133 -18.56 25.22 35.03
CA ALA A 133 -17.58 26.29 34.87
C ALA A 133 -16.15 25.78 34.57
N GLU A 134 -15.65 24.83 35.36
CA GLU A 134 -14.32 24.24 35.17
C GLU A 134 -14.19 23.47 33.85
N ALA A 135 -15.28 22.80 33.42
CA ALA A 135 -15.32 22.10 32.14
C ALA A 135 -15.22 23.08 30.96
N ARG A 136 -15.94 24.20 31.02
CA ARG A 136 -15.86 25.27 30.02
C ARG A 136 -14.48 25.93 30.00
N GLU A 137 -13.87 26.14 31.16
CA GLU A 137 -12.52 26.67 31.26
C GLU A 137 -11.48 25.71 30.66
N LEU A 138 -11.64 24.39 30.88
CA LEU A 138 -10.80 23.38 30.24
C LEU A 138 -10.91 23.42 28.71
N LEU A 139 -12.13 23.55 28.17
CA LEU A 139 -12.35 23.71 26.73
C LEU A 139 -11.67 24.97 26.20
N GLN A 140 -11.79 26.09 26.92
CA GLN A 140 -11.15 27.35 26.56
C GLN A 140 -9.63 27.26 26.57
N ARG A 141 -9.02 26.66 27.60
CA ARG A 141 -7.56 26.40 27.64
C ARG A 141 -7.10 25.53 26.49
N ARG A 142 -7.93 24.54 26.12
CA ARG A 142 -7.73 23.69 24.94
C ARG A 142 -8.06 24.36 23.61
N GLY A 143 -8.53 25.61 23.61
CA GLY A 143 -8.81 26.36 22.40
C GLY A 143 -10.02 25.83 21.62
N ILE A 144 -10.88 25.03 22.26
CA ILE A 144 -12.11 24.51 21.64
C ILE A 144 -13.18 25.60 21.75
N SER A 145 -13.67 26.05 20.59
CA SER A 145 -14.73 27.05 20.52
C SER A 145 -16.07 26.49 21.03
N PRO A 146 -16.97 27.35 21.53
CA PRO A 146 -18.34 26.94 21.88
C PRO A 146 -19.09 26.31 20.70
N GLU A 147 -18.84 26.76 19.47
CA GLU A 147 -19.38 26.21 18.23
C GLU A 147 -18.94 24.77 18.03
N THR A 148 -17.63 24.51 18.15
CA THR A 148 -17.07 23.16 18.07
C THR A 148 -17.60 22.26 19.18
N ALA A 149 -17.64 22.76 20.41
CA ALA A 149 -18.18 22.00 21.55
C ALA A 149 -19.65 21.58 21.32
N ARG A 150 -20.48 22.50 20.82
CA ARG A 150 -21.88 22.20 20.42
C ARG A 150 -21.95 21.24 19.25
N MET A 151 -21.13 21.44 18.21
CA MET A 151 -21.07 20.57 17.04
C MET A 151 -20.78 19.13 17.46
N PHE A 152 -19.79 18.90 18.33
CA PHE A 152 -19.48 17.57 18.82
C PHE A 152 -20.45 17.05 19.89
N GLY A 153 -21.30 17.92 20.45
CA GLY A 153 -22.25 17.57 21.51
C GLY A 153 -21.55 17.30 22.85
N MET A 154 -20.46 18.03 23.13
CA MET A 154 -19.70 17.88 24.37
C MET A 154 -20.57 18.26 25.58
N GLY A 155 -20.35 17.56 26.68
CA GLY A 155 -21.10 17.75 27.93
C GLY A 155 -20.20 17.70 29.15
N PHE A 156 -20.80 17.71 30.34
CA PHE A 156 -20.11 17.59 31.61
C PHE A 156 -20.83 16.61 32.52
N ALA A 157 -20.09 15.67 33.10
CA ALA A 157 -20.56 14.81 34.17
C ALA A 157 -20.09 15.43 35.50
N PRO A 158 -21.01 15.93 36.35
CA PRO A 158 -20.68 16.43 37.67
C PRO A 158 -19.93 15.40 38.51
N ASP A 159 -19.09 15.85 39.44
CA ASP A 159 -18.45 14.93 40.39
C ASP A 159 -19.48 14.47 41.44
N SER A 160 -20.25 13.45 41.08
CA SER A 160 -21.28 12.86 41.93
C SER A 160 -21.47 11.40 41.58
N ARG A 161 -21.87 10.58 42.56
CA ARG A 161 -22.10 9.15 42.38
C ARG A 161 -23.52 8.80 41.93
N SER A 162 -24.46 9.75 41.89
CA SER A 162 -25.88 9.43 41.70
C SER A 162 -26.69 10.46 40.90
N LYS A 163 -26.08 11.57 40.46
CA LYS A 163 -26.82 12.66 39.81
C LYS A 163 -27.39 12.23 38.46
N LEU A 164 -26.63 11.49 37.66
CA LEU A 164 -27.13 10.96 36.38
C LEU A 164 -28.20 9.91 36.64
N ARG A 165 -27.96 8.99 37.58
CA ARG A 165 -28.95 7.98 37.98
C ARG A 165 -30.29 8.59 38.41
N GLN A 166 -30.27 9.66 39.20
CA GLN A 166 -31.48 10.38 39.62
C GLN A 166 -32.15 11.10 38.45
N ALA A 167 -31.36 11.73 37.57
CA ALA A 167 -31.90 12.45 36.41
C ALA A 167 -32.56 11.52 35.38
N LEU A 168 -32.14 10.25 35.30
CA LEU A 168 -32.64 9.26 34.36
C LEU A 168 -33.37 8.09 35.05
N SER A 169 -33.95 8.33 36.23
CA SER A 169 -34.58 7.29 37.05
C SER A 169 -35.68 6.52 36.31
N ASP A 170 -36.38 7.18 35.39
CA ASP A 170 -37.51 6.62 34.63
C ASP A 170 -37.10 5.44 33.74
N TYR A 171 -35.82 5.34 33.38
CA TYR A 171 -35.30 4.21 32.61
C TYR A 171 -35.06 2.96 33.44
N GLY A 172 -34.89 3.11 34.75
CA GLY A 172 -34.53 2.05 35.70
C GLY A 172 -33.05 1.66 35.67
N ASP A 173 -32.52 1.29 36.84
CA ASP A 173 -31.09 0.99 37.05
C ASP A 173 -30.54 -0.08 36.09
N ALA A 174 -31.29 -1.17 35.87
CA ALA A 174 -30.86 -2.26 35.00
C ALA A 174 -30.55 -1.80 33.57
N LYS A 175 -31.37 -0.89 33.03
CA LYS A 175 -31.18 -0.36 31.68
C LYS A 175 -29.99 0.60 31.61
N LEU A 176 -29.82 1.45 32.63
CA LEU A 176 -28.69 2.37 32.69
C LEU A 176 -27.35 1.64 32.92
N VAL A 177 -27.35 0.53 33.65
CA VAL A 177 -26.19 -0.37 33.78
C VAL A 177 -25.89 -1.04 32.43
N GLU A 178 -26.90 -1.57 31.74
CA GLU A 178 -26.73 -2.18 30.41
C GLU A 178 -26.22 -1.18 29.35
N ALA A 179 -26.68 0.07 29.42
CA ALA A 179 -26.18 1.16 28.60
C ALA A 179 -24.74 1.56 28.99
N GLY A 180 -24.20 1.08 30.11
CA GLY A 180 -22.86 1.44 30.58
C GLY A 180 -22.77 2.86 31.15
N LEU A 181 -23.90 3.45 31.56
CA LEU A 181 -23.98 4.75 32.23
C LEU A 181 -23.77 4.60 33.75
N LEU A 182 -24.14 3.45 34.32
CA LEU A 182 -23.94 3.10 35.72
C LEU A 182 -23.00 1.91 35.89
N ILE A 183 -22.37 1.82 37.05
CA ILE A 183 -21.60 0.65 37.51
C ILE A 183 -22.41 -0.04 38.62
N GLN A 184 -22.69 -1.33 38.42
CA GLN A 184 -23.25 -2.20 39.44
C GLN A 184 -22.12 -2.95 40.14
N VAL A 185 -22.11 -2.93 41.48
CA VAL A 185 -21.26 -3.79 42.33
C VAL A 185 -22.18 -4.71 43.13
N GLU A 186 -21.82 -5.98 43.28
CA GLU A 186 -22.63 -6.95 44.00
C GLU A 186 -22.94 -6.48 45.43
N GLY A 187 -24.21 -6.57 45.83
CA GLY A 187 -24.68 -6.15 47.16
C GLY A 187 -24.68 -4.63 47.40
N LYS A 188 -24.43 -3.80 46.39
CA LYS A 188 -24.40 -2.33 46.52
C LYS A 188 -25.34 -1.67 45.50
N GLU A 189 -25.72 -0.44 45.80
CA GLU A 189 -26.50 0.38 44.87
C GLU A 189 -25.66 0.78 43.64
N PRO A 190 -26.25 0.78 42.43
CA PRO A 190 -25.63 1.36 41.24
C PRO A 190 -25.21 2.81 41.42
N TYR A 191 -24.08 3.16 40.82
CA TYR A 191 -23.56 4.52 40.85
C TYR A 191 -23.07 4.96 39.47
N ASP A 192 -23.04 6.29 39.26
CA ASP A 192 -22.66 6.94 38.01
C ASP A 192 -21.25 6.52 37.58
N ARG A 193 -21.10 6.05 36.34
CA ARG A 193 -19.81 5.64 35.78
C ARG A 193 -18.88 6.85 35.61
N PHE A 194 -19.41 7.92 35.02
CA PHE A 194 -18.66 9.13 34.69
C PHE A 194 -18.90 10.18 35.77
N ARG A 195 -17.82 10.74 36.32
CA ARG A 195 -17.84 11.68 37.44
C ARG A 195 -16.70 12.66 37.29
N GLY A 196 -16.97 13.96 37.46
CA GLY A 196 -15.97 15.02 37.31
C GLY A 196 -15.31 15.01 35.94
N ARG A 197 -16.08 14.78 34.86
CA ARG A 197 -15.53 14.51 33.53
C ARG A 197 -16.17 15.40 32.46
N LEU A 198 -15.33 15.92 31.57
CA LEU A 198 -15.75 16.44 30.28
C LEU A 198 -16.22 15.26 29.42
N MET A 199 -17.48 15.28 29.01
CA MET A 199 -18.14 14.20 28.30
C MET A 199 -18.06 14.42 26.80
N ILE A 200 -17.67 13.37 26.09
CA ILE A 200 -17.45 13.35 24.64
C ILE A 200 -18.33 12.23 24.07
N PRO A 201 -19.48 12.53 23.45
CA PRO A 201 -20.39 11.51 22.95
C PRO A 201 -19.77 10.79 21.75
N ILE A 202 -19.88 9.47 21.74
CA ILE A 202 -19.48 8.60 20.63
C ILE A 202 -20.75 8.25 19.86
N ARG A 203 -20.72 8.50 18.54
CA ARG A 203 -21.86 8.32 17.65
C ARG A 203 -21.66 7.12 16.72
N ASP A 204 -22.75 6.47 16.36
CA ASP A 204 -22.76 5.53 15.24
C ASP A 204 -22.72 6.28 13.90
N VAL A 205 -22.65 5.54 12.78
CA VAL A 205 -22.61 6.15 11.43
C VAL A 205 -23.85 6.97 11.05
N ARG A 206 -24.95 6.89 11.81
CA ARG A 206 -26.16 7.70 11.61
C ARG A 206 -26.17 8.93 12.53
N GLY A 207 -25.11 9.18 13.28
CA GLY A 207 -25.00 10.30 14.21
C GLY A 207 -25.70 10.08 15.56
N ARG A 208 -26.19 8.87 15.85
CA ARG A 208 -26.89 8.56 17.11
C ARG A 208 -25.88 8.25 18.21
N VAL A 209 -26.11 8.75 19.43
CA VAL A 209 -25.21 8.50 20.56
C VAL A 209 -25.31 7.04 21.00
N ILE A 210 -24.18 6.35 21.05
CA ILE A 210 -24.09 4.93 21.42
C ILE A 210 -23.19 4.67 22.63
N ALA A 211 -22.31 5.62 22.96
CA ALA A 211 -21.37 5.54 24.07
C ALA A 211 -20.81 6.93 24.40
N PHE A 212 -19.95 7.00 25.40
CA PHE A 212 -19.22 8.20 25.78
C PHE A 212 -17.74 7.92 26.04
N GLY A 213 -16.89 8.87 25.66
CA GLY A 213 -15.60 9.10 26.29
C GLY A 213 -15.74 10.18 27.37
N GLY A 214 -14.92 10.11 28.41
CA GLY A 214 -14.91 11.08 29.50
C GLY A 214 -13.49 11.45 29.91
N ARG A 215 -13.10 12.71 29.70
CA ARG A 215 -11.81 13.24 30.17
C ARG A 215 -11.97 13.81 31.58
N ILE A 216 -11.14 13.39 32.53
CA ILE A 216 -11.22 13.90 33.90
C ILE A 216 -10.90 15.40 33.96
N ILE A 217 -11.58 16.09 34.87
CA ILE A 217 -11.34 17.49 35.23
C ILE A 217 -10.75 17.48 36.65
N GLY A 218 -9.62 18.16 36.83
CA GLY A 218 -8.85 18.10 38.07
C GLY A 218 -8.06 16.79 38.20
N ASP A 219 -7.87 16.35 39.44
CA ASP A 219 -7.03 15.20 39.77
C ASP A 219 -7.81 13.87 39.70
N GLY A 220 -7.13 12.82 39.24
CA GLY A 220 -7.61 11.44 39.31
C GLY A 220 -7.31 10.62 38.05
N GLU A 221 -7.53 9.31 38.15
CA GLU A 221 -7.23 8.35 37.09
C GLU A 221 -8.45 7.49 36.73
N PRO A 222 -8.56 6.99 35.48
CA PRO A 222 -7.72 7.31 34.35
C PRO A 222 -8.01 8.69 33.76
N LYS A 223 -7.02 9.35 33.15
CA LYS A 223 -7.19 10.63 32.41
C LYS A 223 -8.36 10.58 31.41
N TYR A 224 -8.49 9.50 30.66
CA TYR A 224 -9.62 9.20 29.77
C TYR A 224 -10.31 7.90 30.17
N LEU A 225 -11.64 7.92 30.20
CA LEU A 225 -12.47 6.75 30.46
C LEU A 225 -13.49 6.59 29.33
N ASN A 226 -13.55 5.42 28.72
CA ASN A 226 -14.59 5.08 27.75
C ASN A 226 -15.71 4.28 28.41
N SER A 227 -16.91 4.36 27.85
CA SER A 227 -17.99 3.38 28.10
C SER A 227 -17.46 1.95 27.96
N PRO A 228 -18.03 0.98 28.70
CA PRO A 228 -17.73 -0.44 28.48
C PRO A 228 -18.30 -0.89 27.13
N GLU A 229 -18.03 -2.14 26.73
CA GLU A 229 -18.75 -2.79 25.63
C GLU A 229 -20.25 -2.87 25.99
N THR A 230 -21.14 -2.56 25.04
CA THR A 230 -22.60 -2.62 25.25
C THR A 230 -23.29 -3.18 24.00
N PRO A 231 -24.59 -3.52 24.07
CA PRO A 231 -25.35 -3.90 22.88
C PRO A 231 -25.41 -2.83 21.77
N LEU A 232 -25.08 -1.58 22.08
CA LEU A 232 -25.02 -0.46 21.14
C LEU A 232 -23.59 -0.12 20.71
N PHE A 233 -22.58 -0.53 21.46
CA PHE A 233 -21.22 -0.04 21.32
C PHE A 233 -20.17 -1.15 21.38
N ASP A 234 -19.43 -1.26 20.27
CA ASP A 234 -18.24 -2.11 20.12
C ASP A 234 -17.01 -1.24 19.85
N LYS A 235 -16.04 -1.18 20.77
CA LYS A 235 -14.83 -0.35 20.61
C LYS A 235 -14.00 -0.76 19.41
N GLY A 236 -13.93 -2.06 19.15
CA GLY A 236 -13.10 -2.63 18.09
C GLY A 236 -13.67 -2.43 16.69
N ARG A 237 -14.93 -2.00 16.55
CA ARG A 237 -15.57 -1.77 15.24
C ARG A 237 -15.94 -0.33 14.96
N ASN A 238 -15.97 0.51 15.99
CA ASN A 238 -16.33 1.92 15.87
C ASN A 238 -15.09 2.81 15.84
N LEU A 239 -15.21 3.91 15.12
CA LEU A 239 -14.24 5.00 15.05
C LEU A 239 -14.97 6.27 15.51
N TYR A 240 -14.33 7.07 16.34
CA TYR A 240 -14.86 8.38 16.72
C TYR A 240 -14.98 9.29 15.48
N ASN A 241 -16.02 10.14 15.47
CA ASN A 241 -16.34 11.10 14.40
C ASN A 241 -16.65 10.50 13.02
N LEU A 242 -16.84 9.19 12.93
CA LEU A 242 -17.07 8.54 11.63
C LEU A 242 -18.34 9.02 10.92
N ASP A 243 -19.39 9.38 11.65
CA ASP A 243 -20.64 9.94 11.11
C ASP A 243 -20.43 11.21 10.29
N ARG A 244 -19.51 12.07 10.72
CA ARG A 244 -19.19 13.33 10.04
C ARG A 244 -18.05 13.16 9.03
N ALA A 245 -17.03 12.40 9.42
CA ALA A 245 -15.84 12.20 8.62
C ALA A 245 -16.13 11.53 7.28
N GLN A 246 -17.18 10.70 7.14
CA GLN A 246 -17.53 10.09 5.86
C GLN A 246 -17.83 11.09 4.76
N ALA A 247 -18.62 12.12 5.04
CA ALA A 247 -18.96 13.13 4.04
C ALA A 247 -17.74 14.00 3.71
N ALA A 248 -16.96 14.39 4.72
CA ALA A 248 -15.74 15.17 4.55
C ALA A 248 -14.68 14.38 3.75
N ALA A 249 -14.49 13.10 4.06
CA ALA A 249 -13.53 12.23 3.41
C ALA A 249 -13.80 12.05 1.92
N ARG A 250 -15.06 11.92 1.52
CA ARG A 250 -15.46 11.86 0.10
C ARG A 250 -15.09 13.14 -0.65
N LYS A 251 -15.24 14.30 0.00
CA LYS A 251 -14.91 15.61 -0.60
C LYS A 251 -13.39 15.81 -0.69
N ALA A 252 -12.65 15.42 0.35
CA ALA A 252 -11.20 15.55 0.42
C ALA A 252 -10.44 14.42 -0.32
N ASN A 253 -11.14 13.34 -0.70
CA ASN A 253 -10.55 12.09 -1.16
C ASN A 253 -9.47 11.55 -0.21
N ARG A 254 -9.70 11.70 1.10
CA ARG A 254 -8.74 11.43 2.18
C ARG A 254 -9.48 11.09 3.46
N VAL A 255 -8.91 10.22 4.30
CA VAL A 255 -9.29 10.07 5.71
C VAL A 255 -8.04 10.10 6.58
N ILE A 256 -8.12 10.76 7.73
CA ILE A 256 -6.99 10.93 8.66
C ILE A 256 -7.35 10.23 9.96
N ALA A 257 -6.65 9.17 10.32
CA ALA A 257 -6.82 8.51 11.60
C ALA A 257 -5.74 8.97 12.59
N VAL A 258 -6.19 9.60 13.68
CA VAL A 258 -5.35 10.10 14.78
C VAL A 258 -5.55 9.27 16.06
N GLU A 259 -4.83 9.57 17.14
CA GLU A 259 -4.89 8.77 18.38
C GLU A 259 -6.15 9.01 19.19
N GLY A 260 -6.54 10.26 19.41
CA GLY A 260 -7.53 10.62 20.42
C GLY A 260 -8.69 11.48 19.93
N TYR A 261 -9.69 11.63 20.79
CA TYR A 261 -10.86 12.47 20.55
C TYR A 261 -10.49 13.94 20.37
N MET A 262 -9.53 14.41 21.18
CA MET A 262 -9.16 15.82 21.21
C MET A 262 -8.47 16.21 19.91
N ASP A 263 -7.62 15.34 19.37
CA ASP A 263 -6.98 15.51 18.07
C ASP A 263 -8.04 15.63 16.98
N VAL A 264 -9.02 14.72 16.95
CA VAL A 264 -10.13 14.80 15.98
C VAL A 264 -10.93 16.10 16.11
N ILE A 265 -11.23 16.53 17.35
CA ILE A 265 -12.01 17.75 17.59
C ILE A 265 -11.21 19.00 17.15
N ALA A 266 -9.92 19.05 17.49
CA ALA A 266 -9.03 20.15 17.14
C ALA A 266 -8.83 20.23 15.61
N LEU A 267 -8.55 19.10 14.97
CA LEU A 267 -8.41 18.98 13.52
C LEU A 267 -9.69 19.38 12.80
N ALA A 268 -10.86 18.91 13.24
CA ALA A 268 -12.14 19.31 12.67
C ALA A 268 -12.39 20.82 12.80
N GLN A 269 -12.04 21.43 13.93
CA GLN A 269 -12.11 22.89 14.11
C GLN A 269 -11.19 23.64 13.13
N ALA A 270 -10.04 23.05 12.80
CA ALA A 270 -9.08 23.62 11.86
C ALA A 270 -9.38 23.32 10.38
N GLY A 271 -10.50 22.66 10.09
CA GLY A 271 -10.97 22.39 8.72
C GLY A 271 -10.78 20.96 8.22
N PHE A 272 -10.14 20.10 9.02
CA PHE A 272 -9.91 18.68 8.70
C PHE A 272 -11.07 17.82 9.22
N GLY A 273 -12.25 18.00 8.61
CA GLY A 273 -13.47 17.29 9.01
C GLY A 273 -13.41 15.78 8.77
N GLU A 274 -12.46 15.31 7.95
CA GLU A 274 -12.22 13.91 7.59
C GLU A 274 -11.41 13.12 8.65
N SER A 275 -11.14 13.71 9.81
CA SER A 275 -10.40 13.06 10.89
C SER A 275 -11.27 12.10 11.73
N VAL A 276 -10.69 10.95 12.08
CA VAL A 276 -11.29 9.90 12.93
C VAL A 276 -10.28 9.39 13.95
N ALA A 277 -10.74 8.75 15.02
CA ALA A 277 -9.86 8.12 16.01
C ALA A 277 -10.37 6.75 16.46
N PRO A 278 -9.48 5.77 16.74
CA PRO A 278 -9.86 4.53 17.38
C PRO A 278 -10.32 4.78 18.82
N LEU A 279 -11.18 3.89 19.33
CA LEU A 279 -11.79 4.01 20.67
C LEU A 279 -11.10 3.15 21.74
N GLY A 280 -9.94 2.62 21.40
CA GLY A 280 -9.16 1.69 22.22
C GLY A 280 -7.65 1.94 22.08
N THR A 281 -6.84 1.10 22.71
CA THR A 281 -5.38 1.28 22.80
C THR A 281 -4.62 0.99 21.50
N ALA A 282 -5.24 0.30 20.54
CA ALA A 282 -4.67 0.03 19.24
C ALA A 282 -5.77 -0.05 18.18
N MET A 283 -5.45 0.40 16.97
CA MET A 283 -6.32 0.30 15.80
C MET A 283 -6.55 -1.17 15.43
N THR A 284 -7.79 -1.58 15.22
CA THR A 284 -8.16 -2.98 14.91
C THR A 284 -8.28 -3.25 13.41
N GLU A 285 -8.33 -4.52 13.04
CA GLU A 285 -8.59 -5.01 11.69
C GLU A 285 -9.92 -4.50 11.14
N ALA A 286 -10.99 -4.56 11.96
CA ALA A 286 -12.31 -4.08 11.57
C ALA A 286 -12.36 -2.55 11.38
N GLN A 287 -11.55 -1.80 12.13
CA GLN A 287 -11.39 -0.36 11.92
C GLN A 287 -10.60 -0.07 10.64
N LEU A 288 -9.51 -0.80 10.36
CA LEU A 288 -8.74 -0.68 9.12
C LEU A 288 -9.61 -0.95 7.89
N GLU A 289 -10.38 -2.04 7.89
CA GLU A 289 -11.37 -2.31 6.84
C GLU A 289 -12.36 -1.15 6.64
N ARG A 290 -12.74 -0.50 7.74
CA ARG A 290 -13.67 0.62 7.68
C ARG A 290 -13.04 1.86 7.04
N LEU A 291 -11.77 2.12 7.33
CA LEU A 291 -11.01 3.18 6.66
C LEU A 291 -10.86 2.87 5.16
N TRP A 292 -10.53 1.64 4.78
CA TRP A 292 -10.41 1.23 3.37
C TRP A 292 -11.73 1.26 2.58
N ARG A 293 -12.89 1.22 3.26
CA ARG A 293 -14.19 1.47 2.62
C ARG A 293 -14.41 2.96 2.31
N MET A 294 -13.63 3.87 2.91
CA MET A 294 -13.73 5.31 2.68
C MET A 294 -12.75 5.77 1.59
N VAL A 295 -11.50 5.33 1.67
CA VAL A 295 -10.42 5.63 0.72
C VAL A 295 -9.44 4.48 0.62
N ASP A 296 -8.79 4.32 -0.54
CA ASP A 296 -7.86 3.22 -0.79
C ASP A 296 -6.58 3.29 0.07
N ILE A 297 -6.13 4.50 0.41
CA ILE A 297 -4.92 4.75 1.20
C ILE A 297 -5.21 5.72 2.36
N PRO A 298 -5.75 5.22 3.49
CA PRO A 298 -5.94 6.02 4.70
C PRO A 298 -4.62 6.55 5.27
N LEU A 299 -4.64 7.76 5.83
CA LEU A 299 -3.49 8.35 6.50
C LEU A 299 -3.57 8.11 8.00
N LEU A 300 -2.53 7.53 8.59
CA LEU A 300 -2.36 7.35 10.03
C LEU A 300 -1.41 8.42 10.57
N CYS A 301 -1.91 9.28 11.45
CA CYS A 301 -1.16 10.38 12.05
C CYS A 301 -1.19 10.23 13.58
N PHE A 302 -0.18 9.55 14.11
CA PHE A 302 -0.05 9.31 15.54
C PHE A 302 0.95 10.29 16.18
N ASP A 303 0.95 10.34 17.50
CA ASP A 303 1.72 11.31 18.28
C ASP A 303 3.23 11.15 17.98
N GLY A 304 3.96 12.27 18.01
CA GLY A 304 5.40 12.31 17.75
C GLY A 304 6.27 11.65 18.81
N ASP A 305 5.69 10.91 19.76
CA ASP A 305 6.39 10.27 20.87
C ASP A 305 6.64 8.77 20.65
N ALA A 306 7.36 8.12 21.57
CA ALA A 306 7.67 6.70 21.46
C ALA A 306 6.44 5.78 21.50
N ALA A 307 5.34 6.21 22.12
CA ALA A 307 4.09 5.43 22.20
C ALA A 307 3.34 5.48 20.86
N GLY A 308 3.23 6.67 20.25
CA GLY A 308 2.63 6.88 18.94
C GLY A 308 3.40 6.19 17.84
N GLN A 309 4.74 6.21 17.89
CA GLN A 309 5.58 5.46 16.95
C GLN A 309 5.32 3.93 17.03
N LYS A 310 5.19 3.38 18.25
CA LYS A 310 4.82 1.98 18.47
C LYS A 310 3.40 1.67 18.01
N ALA A 311 2.45 2.58 18.24
CA ALA A 311 1.08 2.43 17.75
C ALA A 311 1.03 2.39 16.22
N GLY A 312 1.80 3.25 15.55
CA GLY A 312 1.98 3.27 14.10
C GLY A 312 2.51 1.95 13.57
N MET A 313 3.54 1.41 14.20
CA MET A 313 4.09 0.10 13.80
C MET A 313 3.08 -1.03 14.02
N ARG A 314 2.37 -1.06 15.15
CA ARG A 314 1.31 -2.06 15.39
C ARG A 314 0.22 -2.01 14.32
N ALA A 315 -0.21 -0.81 13.92
CA ALA A 315 -1.19 -0.63 12.86
C ALA A 315 -0.63 -1.09 11.50
N ALA A 316 0.63 -0.77 11.19
CA ALA A 316 1.32 -1.21 9.98
C ALA A 316 1.33 -2.73 9.85
N LEU A 317 1.77 -3.43 10.90
CA LEU A 317 1.86 -4.89 10.90
C LEU A 317 0.48 -5.56 10.86
N ARG A 318 -0.50 -5.00 11.58
CA ARG A 318 -1.89 -5.50 11.59
C ARG A 318 -2.58 -5.34 10.23
N ALA A 319 -2.15 -4.38 9.42
CA ALA A 319 -2.69 -4.16 8.08
C ALA A 319 -2.21 -5.21 7.06
N LEU A 320 -1.00 -5.79 7.24
CA LEU A 320 -0.38 -6.68 6.26
C LEU A 320 -1.29 -7.83 5.79
N PRO A 321 -1.95 -8.60 6.67
CA PRO A 321 -2.82 -9.70 6.23
C PRO A 321 -4.07 -9.26 5.46
N LEU A 322 -4.43 -7.98 5.55
CA LEU A 322 -5.64 -7.40 4.96
C LEU A 322 -5.36 -6.64 3.66
N LEU A 323 -4.09 -6.50 3.26
CA LEU A 323 -3.72 -5.82 2.03
C LEU A 323 -4.27 -6.56 0.81
N GLY A 324 -4.65 -5.78 -0.19
CA GLY A 324 -5.04 -6.25 -1.52
C GLY A 324 -4.68 -5.18 -2.56
N PRO A 325 -4.81 -5.48 -3.86
CA PRO A 325 -4.49 -4.52 -4.91
C PRO A 325 -5.16 -3.17 -4.68
N GLY A 326 -4.37 -2.09 -4.75
CA GLY A 326 -4.83 -0.72 -4.51
C GLY A 326 -4.98 -0.30 -3.04
N ARG A 327 -5.02 -1.24 -2.08
CA ARG A 327 -5.20 -0.91 -0.65
C ARG A 327 -3.86 -0.79 0.07
N SER A 328 -3.63 0.33 0.73
CA SER A 328 -2.42 0.53 1.54
C SER A 328 -2.66 1.50 2.70
N LEU A 329 -1.60 1.88 3.40
CA LEU A 329 -1.63 2.91 4.45
C LEU A 329 -0.53 3.94 4.20
N GLY A 330 -0.83 5.21 4.47
CA GLY A 330 0.15 6.28 4.59
C GLY A 330 0.38 6.64 6.06
N PHE A 331 1.62 6.96 6.43
CA PHE A 331 1.98 7.35 7.79
C PHE A 331 2.48 8.79 7.82
N VAL A 332 1.86 9.61 8.65
CA VAL A 332 2.25 11.00 8.84
C VAL A 332 3.01 11.07 10.16
N THR A 333 4.28 11.48 10.10
CA THR A 333 5.13 11.62 11.28
C THR A 333 5.11 13.07 11.74
N LEU A 334 4.68 13.28 12.99
CA LEU A 334 4.73 14.59 13.62
C LEU A 334 6.12 14.88 14.21
N PRO A 335 6.49 16.17 14.41
CA PRO A 335 7.66 16.54 15.18
C PRO A 335 7.64 15.94 16.59
N GLU A 336 8.82 15.68 17.15
CA GLU A 336 8.96 15.02 18.45
C GLU A 336 8.21 15.79 19.55
N GLY A 337 7.40 15.05 20.31
CA GLY A 337 6.64 15.58 21.44
C GLY A 337 5.39 16.39 21.09
N LEU A 338 5.02 16.50 19.81
CA LEU A 338 3.76 17.13 19.40
C LEU A 338 2.68 16.08 19.06
N ASP A 339 1.45 16.40 19.44
CA ASP A 339 0.22 15.75 18.95
C ASP A 339 -0.44 16.62 17.85
N PRO A 340 -1.45 16.11 17.10
CA PRO A 340 -2.12 16.90 16.08
C PRO A 340 -2.79 18.19 16.59
N ASP A 341 -3.34 18.18 17.81
CA ASP A 341 -3.93 19.36 18.48
C ASP A 341 -2.86 20.46 18.67
N ASP A 342 -1.73 20.08 19.26
CA ASP A 342 -0.60 20.96 19.53
C ASP A 342 0.02 21.51 18.26
N LEU A 343 0.24 20.69 17.22
CA LEU A 343 0.82 21.15 15.96
C LEU A 343 -0.07 22.21 15.30
N VAL A 344 -1.38 21.92 15.15
CA VAL A 344 -2.31 22.84 14.49
C VAL A 344 -2.47 24.14 15.28
N ARG A 345 -2.47 24.07 16.62
CA ARG A 345 -2.51 25.27 17.45
C ARG A 345 -1.25 26.12 17.36
N GLN A 346 -0.07 25.49 17.31
CA GLN A 346 1.21 26.19 17.34
C GLN A 346 1.62 26.72 15.95
N GLN A 347 1.37 25.94 14.90
CA GLN A 347 1.91 26.19 13.55
C GLN A 347 0.82 26.41 12.49
N GLY A 348 -0.46 26.21 12.85
CA GLY A 348 -1.59 26.43 11.96
C GLY A 348 -1.95 25.23 11.08
N PRO A 349 -3.11 25.31 10.39
CA PRO A 349 -3.60 24.23 9.53
C PRO A 349 -2.69 23.96 8.32
N ASP A 350 -2.07 25.00 7.74
CA ASP A 350 -1.20 24.85 6.56
C ASP A 350 0.04 23.98 6.85
N ALA A 351 0.58 24.08 8.07
CA ALA A 351 1.70 23.26 8.51
C ALA A 351 1.29 21.78 8.60
N PHE A 352 0.08 21.49 9.08
CA PHE A 352 -0.44 20.13 9.13
C PHE A 352 -0.71 19.59 7.71
N GLU A 353 -1.32 20.39 6.83
CA GLU A 353 -1.56 20.01 5.42
C GLU A 353 -0.25 19.69 4.69
N ALA A 354 0.84 20.43 4.95
CA ALA A 354 2.15 20.13 4.39
C ALA A 354 2.68 18.75 4.81
N LEU A 355 2.44 18.33 6.06
CA LEU A 355 2.79 16.98 6.52
C LEU A 355 1.90 15.91 5.87
N LEU A 356 0.60 16.19 5.70
CA LEU A 356 -0.34 15.27 5.04
C LEU A 356 -0.02 15.06 3.56
N ALA A 357 0.64 16.01 2.90
CA ALA A 357 1.01 15.94 1.49
C ALA A 357 2.18 14.97 1.20
N ALA A 358 2.98 14.63 2.22
CA ALA A 358 4.15 13.74 2.07
C ALA A 358 4.09 12.56 3.07
N PRO A 359 3.03 11.72 3.03
CA PRO A 359 2.93 10.59 3.94
C PRO A 359 3.98 9.53 3.60
N THR A 360 4.58 8.94 4.63
CA THR A 360 5.49 7.80 4.51
C THR A 360 4.69 6.55 4.10
N PRO A 361 5.01 5.89 2.96
CA PRO A 361 4.32 4.68 2.54
C PRO A 361 4.49 3.53 3.53
N LEU A 362 3.52 2.61 3.60
CA LEU A 362 3.55 1.44 4.48
C LEU A 362 4.85 0.61 4.37
N ALA A 363 5.33 0.35 3.15
CA ALA A 363 6.58 -0.40 2.95
C ALA A 363 7.81 0.35 3.50
N GLU A 364 7.87 1.68 3.32
CA GLU A 364 8.93 2.52 3.89
C GLU A 364 8.88 2.51 5.41
N ARG A 365 7.68 2.63 5.98
CA ARG A 365 7.47 2.64 7.42
C ARG A 365 8.00 1.36 8.08
N ILE A 366 7.67 0.19 7.52
CA ILE A 366 8.14 -1.12 8.02
C ILE A 366 9.65 -1.23 7.84
N TRP A 367 10.16 -0.89 6.65
CA TRP A 367 11.58 -0.94 6.34
C TRP A 367 12.43 -0.11 7.32
N ALA A 368 12.08 1.17 7.51
CA ALA A 368 12.80 2.07 8.40
C ALA A 368 12.83 1.57 9.85
N HIS A 369 11.72 0.99 10.33
CA HIS A 369 11.65 0.41 11.66
C HIS A 369 12.56 -0.80 11.84
N GLU A 370 12.54 -1.73 10.89
CA GLU A 370 13.34 -2.96 10.96
C GLU A 370 14.85 -2.69 10.84
N VAL A 371 15.22 -1.67 10.05
CA VAL A 371 16.62 -1.22 9.92
C VAL A 371 17.10 -0.53 11.19
N ALA A 372 16.23 0.23 11.86
CA ALA A 372 16.57 0.93 13.10
C ALA A 372 16.54 0.03 14.36
N ALA A 373 16.04 -1.21 14.25
CA ALA A 373 15.82 -2.08 15.40
C ALA A 373 17.13 -2.56 16.06
N GLU A 374 18.17 -2.83 15.27
CA GLU A 374 19.46 -3.31 15.76
C GLU A 374 20.62 -2.93 14.81
N PRO A 375 21.88 -2.89 15.29
CA PRO A 375 23.04 -2.74 14.43
C PRO A 375 23.13 -3.85 13.37
N LEU A 376 23.49 -3.50 12.13
CA LEU A 376 23.51 -4.41 10.97
C LEU A 376 24.94 -4.68 10.45
N ASP A 377 25.93 -4.55 11.33
CA ASP A 377 27.36 -4.66 11.03
C ASP A 377 27.81 -6.10 10.76
N THR A 378 27.17 -7.09 11.39
CA THR A 378 27.50 -8.52 11.23
C THR A 378 26.67 -9.23 10.15
N PRO A 379 27.22 -10.26 9.48
CA PRO A 379 26.44 -11.12 8.57
C PRO A 379 25.18 -11.70 9.21
N GLU A 380 25.25 -12.08 10.49
CA GLU A 380 24.13 -12.63 11.27
C GLU A 380 23.01 -11.60 11.44
N ALA A 381 23.34 -10.37 11.82
CA ALA A 381 22.35 -9.28 11.94
C ALA A 381 21.71 -8.95 10.58
N ARG A 382 22.50 -8.95 9.50
CA ARG A 382 21.98 -8.76 8.14
C ARG A 382 21.06 -9.90 7.71
N ALA A 383 21.37 -11.14 8.09
CA ALA A 383 20.49 -12.28 7.85
C ALA A 383 19.19 -12.16 8.69
N GLY A 384 19.30 -11.67 9.92
CA GLY A 384 18.17 -11.36 10.80
C GLY A 384 17.20 -10.36 10.19
N LEU A 385 17.70 -9.21 9.70
CA LEU A 385 16.89 -8.23 8.99
C LEU A 385 16.16 -8.83 7.78
N ARG A 386 16.87 -9.60 6.95
CA ARG A 386 16.27 -10.25 5.78
C ARG A 386 15.15 -11.21 6.16
N ARG A 387 15.33 -11.97 7.25
CA ARG A 387 14.30 -12.87 7.78
C ARG A 387 13.07 -12.08 8.25
N ARG A 388 13.24 -11.05 9.08
CA ARG A 388 12.11 -10.25 9.60
C ARG A 388 11.29 -9.60 8.48
N LEU A 389 11.95 -8.99 7.50
CA LEU A 389 11.27 -8.41 6.33
C LEU A 389 10.56 -9.47 5.48
N GLY A 390 11.17 -10.65 5.33
CA GLY A 390 10.55 -11.80 4.69
C GLY A 390 9.29 -12.26 5.41
N ASP A 391 9.36 -12.41 6.74
CA ASP A 391 8.23 -12.83 7.59
C ASP A 391 7.07 -11.83 7.50
N HIS A 392 7.35 -10.52 7.51
CA HIS A 392 6.36 -9.46 7.30
C HIS A 392 5.68 -9.59 5.93
N ALA A 393 6.45 -9.71 4.85
CA ALA A 393 5.89 -9.87 3.52
C ALA A 393 5.06 -11.16 3.39
N GLN A 394 5.49 -12.27 4.00
CA GLN A 394 4.76 -13.54 3.97
C GLN A 394 3.44 -13.51 4.74
N SER A 395 3.27 -12.58 5.69
CA SER A 395 1.99 -12.41 6.39
C SER A 395 0.88 -11.82 5.50
N ILE A 396 1.22 -11.27 4.33
CA ILE A 396 0.26 -10.72 3.37
C ILE A 396 -0.52 -11.87 2.70
N ALA A 397 -1.84 -11.83 2.82
CA ALA A 397 -2.72 -12.87 2.30
C ALA A 397 -2.78 -12.88 0.77
N ASP A 398 -2.91 -11.70 0.14
CA ASP A 398 -2.97 -11.57 -1.32
C ASP A 398 -1.61 -11.94 -1.96
N PRO A 399 -1.58 -12.92 -2.88
CA PRO A 399 -0.32 -13.42 -3.44
C PRO A 399 0.42 -12.41 -4.33
N ILE A 400 -0.29 -11.52 -5.02
CA ILE A 400 0.29 -10.52 -5.93
C ILE A 400 0.91 -9.40 -5.10
N VAL A 401 0.17 -8.88 -4.11
CA VAL A 401 0.69 -7.85 -3.21
C VAL A 401 1.89 -8.39 -2.43
N ARG A 402 1.81 -9.64 -1.96
CA ARG A 402 2.92 -10.33 -1.29
C ARG A 402 4.19 -10.36 -2.15
N SER A 403 4.09 -10.76 -3.42
CA SER A 403 5.27 -10.81 -4.30
C SER A 403 5.92 -9.44 -4.49
N GLU A 404 5.10 -8.38 -4.59
CA GLU A 404 5.61 -7.00 -4.72
C GLU A 404 6.33 -6.54 -3.44
N TYR A 405 5.80 -6.84 -2.26
CA TYR A 405 6.47 -6.53 -1.00
C TYR A 405 7.80 -7.28 -0.84
N VAL A 406 7.84 -8.57 -1.20
CA VAL A 406 9.09 -9.35 -1.21
C VAL A 406 10.12 -8.72 -2.14
N ALA A 407 9.72 -8.35 -3.35
CA ALA A 407 10.61 -7.71 -4.33
C ALA A 407 11.11 -6.34 -3.83
N GLU A 408 10.23 -5.53 -3.24
CA GLU A 408 10.57 -4.21 -2.71
C GLU A 408 11.56 -4.28 -1.55
N PHE A 409 11.31 -5.13 -0.56
CA PHE A 409 12.23 -5.30 0.56
C PHE A 409 13.58 -5.86 0.12
N ARG A 410 13.61 -6.76 -0.87
CA ARG A 410 14.85 -7.24 -1.47
C ARG A 410 15.65 -6.11 -2.13
N ARG A 411 15.00 -5.28 -2.97
CA ARG A 411 15.64 -4.12 -3.61
C ARG A 411 16.27 -3.17 -2.59
N ARG A 412 15.55 -2.88 -1.51
CA ARG A 412 16.02 -2.01 -0.42
C ARG A 412 17.19 -2.64 0.34
N TYR A 413 17.12 -3.93 0.63
CA TYR A 413 18.19 -4.71 1.25
C TYR A 413 19.49 -4.67 0.44
N ASP A 414 19.39 -4.98 -0.85
CA ASP A 414 20.55 -5.00 -1.74
C ASP A 414 21.18 -3.60 -1.85
N ARG A 415 20.36 -2.53 -1.85
CA ARG A 415 20.85 -1.14 -1.85
C ARG A 415 21.58 -0.77 -0.55
N LEU A 416 21.07 -1.19 0.61
CA LEU A 416 21.66 -0.87 1.91
C LEU A 416 23.05 -1.49 2.09
N PHE A 417 23.27 -2.70 1.58
CA PHE A 417 24.53 -3.44 1.72
C PHE A 417 25.37 -3.50 0.45
N ALA A 418 25.01 -2.73 -0.59
CA ALA A 418 25.83 -2.60 -1.77
C ALA A 418 27.23 -2.10 -1.39
N ALA A 419 28.27 -2.79 -1.83
CA ALA A 419 29.64 -2.36 -1.56
C ALA A 419 29.89 -0.98 -2.19
N PRO A 420 30.47 -0.01 -1.45
CA PRO A 420 30.86 1.26 -2.06
C PRO A 420 31.88 0.98 -3.17
N ALA A 421 31.66 1.56 -4.35
CA ALA A 421 32.59 1.44 -5.47
C ALA A 421 33.97 1.93 -5.04
N ARG A 422 34.90 0.99 -4.76
CA ARG A 422 36.27 1.34 -4.35
C ARG A 422 36.97 2.04 -5.51
N ARG A 423 37.13 3.35 -5.38
CA ARG A 423 37.98 4.19 -6.24
C ARG A 423 39.44 3.75 -6.01
N ARG A 424 39.98 2.90 -6.88
CA ARG A 424 41.41 2.57 -6.88
C ARG A 424 42.17 3.80 -7.35
N GLU A 425 42.73 4.57 -6.43
CA GLU A 425 43.76 5.56 -6.74
C GLU A 425 44.99 4.84 -7.27
N TYR A 426 45.32 5.11 -8.53
CA TYR A 426 46.50 4.57 -9.20
C TYR A 426 47.73 5.39 -8.78
N GLN A 427 48.43 4.98 -7.72
CA GLN A 427 49.77 5.50 -7.44
C GLN A 427 50.73 5.03 -8.54
N LYS A 428 51.33 5.98 -9.28
CA LYS A 428 52.29 5.71 -10.36
C LYS A 428 53.64 5.27 -9.79
N PRO A 429 54.16 4.07 -10.12
CA PRO A 429 55.56 3.73 -9.87
C PRO A 429 56.46 4.48 -10.87
N GLY A 430 57.55 5.02 -10.34
CA GLY A 430 58.51 5.86 -11.04
C GLY A 430 59.15 5.23 -12.28
N GLN A 431 59.49 6.12 -13.21
CA GLN A 431 60.21 5.88 -14.46
C GLN A 431 61.53 5.11 -14.25
N ARG A 432 61.86 4.17 -15.14
CA ARG A 432 63.26 3.87 -15.46
C ARG A 432 63.47 3.60 -16.95
N ARG A 433 64.54 4.22 -17.49
CA ARG A 433 65.05 4.18 -18.87
C ARG A 433 65.96 2.97 -19.11
N GLY A 434 65.86 2.36 -20.30
CA GLY A 434 66.96 1.81 -21.13
C GLY A 434 67.60 0.43 -20.80
N PRO A 435 68.19 -0.30 -21.78
CA PRO A 435 67.88 -1.75 -22.00
C PRO A 435 69.08 -2.75 -22.16
N TRP A 436 68.84 -4.07 -21.99
CA TRP A 436 69.56 -5.22 -22.64
C TRP A 436 68.74 -6.58 -22.64
N LYS A 437 69.23 -7.62 -23.36
CA LYS A 437 68.65 -8.73 -24.21
C LYS A 437 68.03 -10.07 -23.61
N PRO A 438 67.44 -11.02 -24.42
CA PRO A 438 66.34 -12.03 -24.12
C PRO A 438 66.76 -13.55 -24.15
N PRO A 439 65.89 -14.62 -24.22
CA PRO A 439 64.57 -14.99 -23.61
C PRO A 439 64.46 -16.47 -23.03
N GLU A 440 63.41 -16.81 -22.25
CA GLU A 440 62.72 -18.15 -22.18
C GLU A 440 61.31 -18.03 -21.49
N PRO A 441 60.23 -18.72 -21.95
CA PRO A 441 58.84 -18.55 -21.45
C PRO A 441 58.34 -19.73 -20.57
N PRO A 442 57.09 -19.74 -20.04
CA PRO A 442 56.45 -18.90 -19.00
C PRO A 442 55.92 -19.73 -17.79
N PRO A 443 55.24 -19.13 -16.78
CA PRO A 443 54.08 -19.81 -16.18
C PRO A 443 52.75 -19.05 -16.36
N SER A 444 51.77 -19.85 -16.76
CA SER A 444 50.35 -19.70 -17.16
C SER A 444 49.35 -18.86 -16.33
N THR A 445 48.61 -18.02 -17.08
CA THR A 445 47.13 -18.00 -17.33
C THR A 445 46.07 -18.24 -16.24
N ILE A 446 46.34 -18.21 -14.92
CA ILE A 446 45.28 -18.46 -13.92
C ILE A 446 44.72 -17.19 -13.23
N VAL A 447 45.38 -16.04 -13.33
CA VAL A 447 45.09 -14.89 -12.43
C VAL A 447 44.33 -13.72 -13.07
N ARG A 448 44.02 -13.73 -14.38
CA ARG A 448 43.26 -12.62 -14.97
C ARG A 448 41.73 -12.81 -14.90
N ASN A 449 41.30 -13.96 -14.41
CA ASN A 449 39.91 -14.35 -14.24
C ASN A 449 39.19 -13.69 -13.08
N VAL A 450 38.04 -13.08 -13.41
CA VAL A 450 36.86 -12.77 -12.57
C VAL A 450 36.92 -11.37 -11.90
N ASN A 451 35.94 -10.47 -11.98
CA ASN A 451 34.70 -10.29 -12.73
C ASN A 451 34.16 -8.90 -12.30
N SER A 452 33.59 -8.13 -13.22
CA SER A 452 32.66 -7.04 -12.92
C SER A 452 31.53 -7.03 -13.95
N GLY A 453 30.28 -7.02 -13.50
CA GLY A 453 29.11 -6.67 -14.33
C GLY A 453 28.13 -7.81 -14.58
N GLY A 454 27.06 -7.89 -13.78
CA GLY A 454 26.03 -8.94 -13.86
C GLY A 454 25.12 -8.90 -15.10
N ILE A 455 25.20 -7.87 -15.95
CA ILE A 455 24.48 -7.81 -17.24
C ILE A 455 25.39 -8.30 -18.38
N ASP A 456 26.68 -7.95 -18.38
CA ASP A 456 27.65 -8.43 -19.36
C ASP A 456 27.79 -9.95 -19.36
N ARG A 457 27.71 -10.59 -18.18
CA ARG A 457 27.79 -12.06 -18.09
C ARG A 457 26.55 -12.76 -18.64
N VAL A 458 25.38 -12.14 -18.54
CA VAL A 458 24.13 -12.73 -19.03
C VAL A 458 24.05 -12.59 -20.56
N LEU A 459 24.35 -11.40 -21.09
CA LEU A 459 24.42 -11.18 -22.54
C LEU A 459 25.54 -11.99 -23.19
N ALA A 460 26.73 -12.06 -22.60
CA ALA A 460 27.83 -12.89 -23.12
C ALA A 460 27.50 -14.38 -23.12
N LYS A 461 26.76 -14.87 -22.11
CA LYS A 461 26.26 -16.26 -22.08
C LYS A 461 25.24 -16.51 -23.20
N ALA A 462 24.34 -15.57 -23.44
CA ALA A 462 23.35 -15.68 -24.51
C ALA A 462 24.02 -15.68 -25.89
N ILE A 463 24.96 -14.77 -26.14
CA ILE A 463 25.71 -14.70 -27.41
C ILE A 463 26.53 -15.98 -27.62
N LEU A 464 27.17 -16.51 -26.58
CA LEU A 464 27.85 -17.81 -26.65
C LEU A 464 26.91 -18.97 -26.99
N ALA A 465 25.72 -19.01 -26.39
CA ALA A 465 24.71 -20.00 -26.74
C ALA A 465 24.25 -19.86 -28.20
N GLY A 466 24.07 -18.63 -28.68
CA GLY A 466 23.74 -18.31 -30.08
C GLY A 466 24.83 -18.75 -31.05
N LEU A 467 26.11 -18.44 -30.78
CA LEU A 467 27.23 -18.85 -31.63
C LEU A 467 27.42 -20.38 -31.67
N ILE A 468 27.10 -21.10 -30.60
CA ILE A 468 27.11 -22.57 -30.59
C ILE A 468 25.97 -23.15 -31.44
N ARG A 469 24.81 -22.47 -31.51
CA ARG A 469 23.67 -22.86 -32.36
C ARG A 469 23.86 -22.47 -33.83
N HIS A 470 24.49 -21.33 -34.09
CA HIS A 470 24.71 -20.74 -35.40
C HIS A 470 26.21 -20.53 -35.69
N PRO A 471 27.00 -21.62 -35.82
CA PRO A 471 28.46 -21.53 -35.96
C PRO A 471 28.94 -20.78 -37.21
N ALA A 472 28.13 -20.70 -38.27
CA ALA A 472 28.45 -19.94 -39.48
C ALA A 472 28.64 -18.42 -39.22
N GLU A 473 27.97 -17.88 -38.19
CA GLU A 473 28.07 -16.46 -37.83
C GLU A 473 29.39 -16.13 -37.11
N ILE A 474 30.09 -17.13 -36.57
CA ILE A 474 31.40 -16.93 -35.94
C ILE A 474 32.41 -16.36 -36.95
N ALA A 475 32.40 -16.86 -38.19
CA ALA A 475 33.30 -16.40 -39.25
C ALA A 475 32.99 -14.96 -39.69
N ARG A 476 31.71 -14.57 -39.67
CA ARG A 476 31.24 -13.23 -40.07
C ARG A 476 31.60 -12.16 -39.04
N HIS A 477 31.57 -12.50 -37.76
CA HIS A 477 31.88 -11.56 -36.67
C HIS A 477 33.31 -11.70 -36.15
N MET A 478 34.18 -12.45 -36.82
CA MET A 478 35.51 -12.82 -36.32
C MET A 478 36.39 -11.60 -35.95
N GLU A 479 36.42 -10.57 -36.80
CA GLU A 479 37.17 -9.34 -36.53
C GLU A 479 36.66 -8.64 -35.26
N VAL A 480 35.35 -8.64 -35.07
CA VAL A 480 34.65 -7.96 -33.98
C VAL A 480 34.80 -8.76 -32.68
N LEU A 481 34.54 -10.06 -32.72
CA LEU A 481 34.67 -11.02 -31.61
C LEU A 481 36.12 -11.10 -31.12
N GLY A 482 37.11 -10.99 -32.01
CA GLY A 482 38.53 -10.95 -31.65
C GLY A 482 38.96 -9.72 -30.86
N THR A 483 38.19 -8.62 -30.91
CA THR A 483 38.46 -7.42 -30.10
C THR A 483 37.87 -7.50 -28.69
N LEU A 484 36.92 -8.41 -28.45
CA LEU A 484 36.26 -8.57 -27.16
C LEU A 484 37.16 -9.34 -26.19
N ARG A 485 37.72 -8.65 -25.21
CA ARG A 485 38.36 -9.31 -24.05
C ARG A 485 37.28 -9.71 -23.05
N LEU A 486 36.71 -10.90 -23.23
CA LEU A 486 35.82 -11.47 -22.21
C LEU A 486 36.59 -11.69 -20.91
N ALA A 487 35.97 -11.34 -19.79
CA ALA A 487 36.59 -11.47 -18.47
C ALA A 487 37.08 -12.89 -18.26
N ASP A 488 38.28 -12.99 -17.69
CA ASP A 488 38.93 -14.26 -17.46
C ASP A 488 37.98 -15.32 -16.84
N GLY A 489 37.86 -16.55 -17.36
CA GLY A 489 37.08 -17.60 -16.69
C GLY A 489 36.84 -18.85 -17.52
N ALA A 490 36.04 -19.77 -17.00
CA ALA A 490 35.55 -20.91 -17.78
C ALA A 490 34.74 -20.47 -19.02
N LEU A 491 34.11 -19.29 -18.97
CA LEU A 491 33.36 -18.71 -20.09
C LEU A 491 34.27 -18.14 -21.19
N GLY A 492 35.36 -17.45 -20.82
CA GLY A 492 36.34 -16.94 -21.78
C GLY A 492 37.06 -18.08 -22.52
N ARG A 493 37.46 -19.14 -21.80
CA ARG A 493 38.05 -20.35 -22.42
C ARG A 493 37.09 -21.08 -23.35
N LEU A 494 35.80 -21.08 -23.03
CA LEU A 494 34.77 -21.64 -23.91
C LEU A 494 34.63 -20.81 -25.19
N PHE A 495 34.67 -19.48 -25.09
CA PHE A 495 34.60 -18.58 -26.24
C PHE A 495 35.79 -18.77 -27.17
N GLU A 496 37.01 -18.81 -26.63
CA GLU A 496 38.23 -19.11 -27.41
C GLU A 496 38.10 -20.47 -28.11
N ALA A 497 37.67 -21.51 -27.40
CA ALA A 497 37.47 -22.84 -28.00
C ALA A 497 36.41 -22.85 -29.12
N VAL A 498 35.33 -22.08 -28.99
CA VAL A 498 34.31 -21.96 -30.05
C VAL A 498 34.86 -21.25 -31.29
N VAL A 499 35.66 -20.20 -31.11
CA VAL A 499 36.29 -19.45 -32.21
C VAL A 499 37.39 -20.26 -32.90
N ASP A 500 38.23 -20.95 -32.15
CA ASP A 500 39.33 -21.78 -32.68
C ASP A 500 38.79 -22.94 -33.51
N VAL A 501 37.73 -23.60 -33.05
CA VAL A 501 37.10 -24.70 -33.80
C VAL A 501 36.49 -24.18 -35.10
N ALA A 502 35.85 -23.01 -35.07
CA ALA A 502 35.30 -22.38 -36.28
C ALA A 502 36.37 -21.92 -37.29
N LEU A 503 37.61 -21.66 -36.84
CA LEU A 503 38.74 -21.33 -37.71
C LEU A 503 39.31 -22.55 -38.46
N GLU A 504 39.23 -23.74 -37.86
CA GLU A 504 39.79 -24.97 -38.42
C GLU A 504 38.88 -25.63 -39.47
N ASP A 505 37.55 -25.47 -39.35
CA ASP A 505 36.58 -26.08 -40.26
C ASP A 505 35.43 -25.11 -40.60
N GLN A 506 35.53 -24.44 -41.75
CA GLN A 506 34.54 -23.46 -42.22
C GLN A 506 33.16 -24.09 -42.55
N ALA A 507 33.01 -25.41 -42.50
CA ALA A 507 31.77 -26.14 -42.77
C ALA A 507 31.16 -26.78 -41.50
N LEU A 508 31.47 -26.24 -40.31
CA LEU A 508 30.96 -26.72 -39.03
C LEU A 508 29.45 -26.51 -38.86
N ASP A 509 28.72 -27.61 -38.65
CA ASP A 509 27.36 -27.58 -38.11
C ASP A 509 27.37 -27.57 -36.56
N GLY A 510 26.25 -27.17 -35.95
CA GLY A 510 26.15 -27.05 -34.50
C GLY A 510 26.32 -28.37 -33.74
N GLU A 511 26.08 -29.52 -34.38
CA GLU A 511 26.21 -30.84 -33.75
C GLU A 511 27.67 -31.31 -33.71
N ARG A 512 28.42 -31.04 -34.78
CA ARG A 512 29.86 -31.25 -34.86
C ARG A 512 30.60 -30.35 -33.89
N LEU A 513 30.25 -29.06 -33.81
CA LEU A 513 30.83 -28.13 -32.84
C LEU A 513 30.63 -28.62 -31.40
N ARG A 514 29.42 -29.08 -31.03
CA ARG A 514 29.15 -29.66 -29.71
C ARG A 514 29.98 -30.91 -29.43
N THR A 515 30.16 -31.78 -30.42
CA THR A 515 30.97 -32.99 -30.31
C THR A 515 32.44 -32.65 -30.05
N ILE A 516 32.97 -31.64 -30.73
CA ILE A 516 34.35 -31.16 -30.57
C ILE A 516 34.54 -30.48 -29.20
N LEU A 517 33.59 -29.65 -28.76
CA LEU A 517 33.59 -29.05 -27.42
C LEU A 517 33.50 -30.11 -26.30
N ALA A 518 32.73 -31.18 -26.50
CA ALA A 518 32.64 -32.29 -25.56
C ALA A 518 33.97 -33.04 -25.41
N LYS A 519 34.66 -33.33 -26.52
CA LYS A 519 36.00 -33.94 -26.52
C LYS A 519 37.05 -33.03 -25.86
N SER A 520 36.85 -31.71 -25.95
CA SER A 520 37.74 -30.69 -25.38
C SER A 520 37.43 -30.36 -23.91
N GLY A 521 36.55 -31.12 -23.25
CA GLY A 521 36.23 -30.95 -21.83
C GLY A 521 35.24 -29.82 -21.50
N PHE A 522 34.66 -29.18 -22.52
CA PHE A 522 33.69 -28.10 -22.37
C PHE A 522 32.22 -28.53 -22.55
N GLY A 523 31.98 -29.81 -22.83
CA GLY A 523 30.65 -30.34 -23.16
C GLY A 523 29.59 -30.11 -22.07
N SER A 524 29.95 -30.16 -20.79
CA SER A 524 29.02 -29.88 -19.68
C SER A 524 28.57 -28.41 -19.66
N ILE A 525 29.50 -27.48 -19.86
CA ILE A 525 29.25 -26.03 -19.85
C ILE A 525 28.46 -25.62 -21.11
N ALA A 526 28.81 -26.16 -22.28
CA ALA A 526 28.08 -25.92 -23.51
C ALA A 526 26.63 -26.44 -23.42
N ASN A 527 26.42 -27.64 -22.87
CA ASN A 527 25.08 -28.19 -22.67
C ASN A 527 24.27 -27.41 -21.62
N GLU A 528 24.91 -26.88 -20.58
CA GLU A 528 24.26 -26.02 -19.58
C GLU A 528 23.79 -24.70 -20.21
N LEU A 529 24.60 -24.07 -21.07
CA LEU A 529 24.23 -22.85 -21.79
C LEU A 529 23.07 -23.05 -22.76
N LEU A 530 22.96 -24.24 -23.36
CA LEU A 530 21.88 -24.57 -24.30
C LEU A 530 20.60 -25.08 -23.61
N ARG A 531 20.69 -25.51 -22.34
CA ARG A 531 19.54 -25.94 -21.51
C ARG A 531 18.97 -24.81 -20.66
N ALA A 532 19.75 -23.78 -20.39
CA ALA A 532 19.30 -22.63 -19.63
C ALA A 532 18.58 -21.66 -20.58
N ASP A 533 17.25 -21.64 -20.54
CA ASP A 533 16.40 -20.60 -21.13
C ASP A 533 16.56 -19.27 -20.35
N ALA A 534 17.79 -18.77 -20.25
CA ALA A 534 18.15 -17.72 -19.30
C ALA A 534 17.84 -16.31 -19.80
N VAL A 535 17.56 -16.12 -21.09
CA VAL A 535 17.09 -14.84 -21.68
C VAL A 535 16.28 -15.14 -22.94
N ALA A 536 15.13 -14.51 -23.11
CA ALA A 536 14.22 -14.74 -24.25
C ALA A 536 14.71 -14.06 -25.55
N PHE A 537 15.93 -14.37 -26.01
CA PHE A 537 16.39 -13.98 -27.34
C PHE A 537 16.12 -15.09 -28.35
N SER A 538 15.69 -14.72 -29.56
CA SER A 538 15.41 -15.68 -30.64
C SER A 538 16.60 -16.62 -30.92
N PHE A 539 17.84 -16.11 -30.95
CA PHE A 539 19.07 -16.90 -31.20
C PHE A 539 19.44 -17.89 -30.09
N THR A 540 18.76 -17.87 -28.95
CA THR A 540 18.98 -18.85 -27.88
C THR A 540 17.96 -20.00 -27.92
N GLN A 541 16.86 -19.84 -28.67
CA GLN A 541 15.77 -20.80 -28.77
C GLN A 541 16.03 -21.82 -29.88
N ALA A 542 15.64 -23.07 -29.66
CA ALA A 542 15.84 -24.14 -30.65
C ALA A 542 14.85 -24.08 -31.83
N GLU A 543 13.67 -23.50 -31.61
CA GLU A 543 12.54 -23.47 -32.57
C GLU A 543 12.34 -22.09 -33.21
N ALA A 544 13.25 -21.14 -32.99
CA ALA A 544 13.14 -19.80 -33.59
C ALA A 544 13.40 -19.81 -35.09
N ASP A 545 12.79 -18.86 -35.80
CA ASP A 545 13.08 -18.60 -37.21
C ASP A 545 14.57 -18.27 -37.39
N GLU A 546 15.25 -19.00 -38.28
CA GLU A 546 16.70 -18.94 -38.45
C GLU A 546 17.18 -17.55 -38.92
N ALA A 547 16.42 -16.91 -39.82
CA ALA A 547 16.76 -15.57 -40.31
C ALA A 547 16.64 -14.51 -39.20
N LYS A 548 15.60 -14.62 -38.36
CA LYS A 548 15.42 -13.76 -37.18
C LYS A 548 16.51 -14.01 -36.12
N ALA A 549 16.83 -15.27 -35.85
CA ALA A 549 17.89 -15.64 -34.90
C ALA A 549 19.25 -15.05 -35.30
N ILE A 550 19.63 -15.16 -36.58
CA ILE A 550 20.88 -14.56 -37.06
C ILE A 550 20.85 -13.03 -36.91
N ALA A 551 19.77 -12.37 -37.33
CA ALA A 551 19.66 -10.91 -37.24
C ALA A 551 19.72 -10.40 -35.79
N ASP A 552 19.06 -11.09 -34.86
CA ASP A 552 19.06 -10.72 -33.45
C ASP A 552 20.43 -10.99 -32.79
N LEU A 553 21.14 -12.05 -33.22
CA LEU A 553 22.50 -12.36 -32.76
C LEU A 553 23.49 -11.29 -33.22
N ASP A 554 23.41 -10.86 -34.48
CA ASP A 554 24.24 -9.78 -35.04
C ASP A 554 24.06 -8.48 -34.24
N GLU A 555 22.82 -8.12 -33.95
CA GLU A 555 22.48 -6.92 -33.19
C GLU A 555 22.98 -7.01 -31.74
N ALA A 556 22.86 -8.18 -31.11
CA ALA A 556 23.38 -8.42 -29.77
C ALA A 556 24.92 -8.29 -29.70
N ILE A 557 25.64 -8.81 -30.70
CA ILE A 557 27.10 -8.68 -30.81
C ILE A 557 27.48 -7.20 -31.02
N ALA A 558 26.78 -6.48 -31.89
CA ALA A 558 27.03 -5.06 -32.14
C ALA A 558 26.86 -4.21 -30.87
N VAL A 559 25.82 -4.49 -30.06
CA VAL A 559 25.61 -3.82 -28.77
C VAL A 559 26.72 -4.15 -27.77
N LEU A 560 27.13 -5.43 -27.67
CA LEU A 560 28.21 -5.87 -26.77
C LEU A 560 29.53 -5.14 -27.08
N VAL A 561 29.79 -4.82 -28.35
CA VAL A 561 31.03 -4.16 -28.81
C VAL A 561 30.97 -2.65 -28.63
N ALA A 562 29.83 -2.02 -28.93
CA ALA A 562 29.69 -0.57 -28.83
C ALA A 562 29.63 -0.08 -27.38
N ARG A 563 29.06 -0.89 -26.48
CA ARG A 563 28.75 -0.49 -25.09
C ARG A 563 29.98 -0.07 -24.27
N PRO A 564 31.11 -0.80 -24.26
CA PRO A 564 32.30 -0.40 -23.50
C PRO A 564 32.86 0.98 -23.91
N ALA A 565 32.79 1.32 -25.20
CA ALA A 565 33.26 2.61 -25.70
C ALA A 565 32.37 3.76 -25.23
N VAL A 566 31.04 3.58 -25.29
CA VAL A 566 30.05 4.55 -24.80
C VAL A 566 30.15 4.73 -23.29
N ASP A 567 30.29 3.65 -22.53
CA ASP A 567 30.43 3.70 -21.07
C ASP A 567 31.73 4.40 -20.65
N ALA A 568 32.84 4.12 -21.34
CA ALA A 568 34.11 4.81 -21.11
C ALA A 568 34.01 6.31 -21.47
N ALA A 569 33.32 6.65 -22.56
CA ALA A 569 33.09 8.04 -22.95
C ALA A 569 32.20 8.77 -21.93
N LEU A 570 31.12 8.14 -21.45
CA LEU A 570 30.22 8.68 -20.44
C LEU A 570 30.94 8.90 -19.11
N ALA A 571 31.80 7.97 -18.70
CA ALA A 571 32.63 8.11 -17.50
C ALA A 571 33.58 9.31 -17.61
N ARG A 572 34.21 9.51 -18.78
CA ARG A 572 35.06 10.67 -19.05
C ARG A 572 34.26 11.99 -19.02
N ALA A 573 33.13 12.05 -19.69
CA ALA A 573 32.26 13.23 -19.71
C ALA A 573 31.72 13.57 -18.31
N THR A 574 31.35 12.57 -17.52
CA THR A 574 30.91 12.74 -16.12
C THR A 574 32.04 13.27 -15.22
N ALA A 575 33.27 12.79 -15.42
CA ALA A 575 34.42 13.29 -14.69
C ALA A 575 34.77 14.74 -15.08
N GLU A 576 34.66 15.07 -16.37
CA GLU A 576 34.90 16.42 -16.89
C GLU A 576 33.84 17.42 -16.40
N LEU A 577 32.56 17.03 -16.36
CA LEU A 577 31.49 17.85 -15.78
C LEU A 577 31.74 18.13 -14.30
N LYS A 578 32.15 17.12 -13.53
CA LYS A 578 32.50 17.28 -12.11
C LYS A 578 33.70 18.20 -11.87
N ALA A 579 34.63 18.26 -12.83
CA ALA A 579 35.85 19.07 -12.70
C ALA A 579 35.68 20.52 -13.21
N SER A 580 34.94 20.71 -14.31
CA SER A 580 34.83 22.01 -15.00
C SER A 580 33.51 22.74 -14.76
N GLY A 581 32.43 22.02 -14.43
CA GLY A 581 31.08 22.59 -14.30
C GLY A 581 30.53 23.25 -15.58
N SER A 582 31.14 22.99 -16.74
CA SER A 582 30.78 23.70 -17.99
C SER A 582 29.53 23.13 -18.66
N ASP A 583 28.74 24.02 -19.27
CA ASP A 583 27.54 23.66 -20.05
C ASP A 583 27.87 22.69 -21.19
N ALA A 584 29.03 22.87 -21.84
CA ALA A 584 29.52 21.97 -22.88
C ALA A 584 29.82 20.54 -22.36
N ALA A 585 30.32 20.40 -21.12
CA ALA A 585 30.52 19.08 -20.50
C ALA A 585 29.19 18.43 -20.10
N PHE A 586 28.19 19.23 -19.70
CA PHE A 586 26.84 18.76 -19.40
C PHE A 586 26.14 18.26 -20.66
N GLU A 587 26.16 19.01 -21.76
CA GLU A 587 25.60 18.59 -23.05
C GLU A 587 26.23 17.30 -23.58
N ARG A 588 27.56 17.18 -23.48
CA ARG A 588 28.28 15.93 -23.84
C ARG A 588 27.84 14.75 -22.97
N GLN A 589 27.66 14.94 -21.67
CA GLN A 589 27.18 13.89 -20.77
C GLN A 589 25.75 13.47 -21.13
N VAL A 590 24.84 14.42 -21.37
CA VAL A 590 23.45 14.14 -21.75
C VAL A 590 23.39 13.40 -23.09
N GLY A 591 24.22 13.77 -24.07
CA GLY A 591 24.36 13.06 -25.34
C GLY A 591 24.75 11.59 -25.16
N LEU A 592 25.76 11.33 -24.32
CA LEU A 592 26.26 9.98 -24.05
C LEU A 592 25.28 9.12 -23.23
N ILE A 593 24.51 9.72 -22.31
CA ILE A 593 23.40 9.03 -21.63
C ILE A 593 22.33 8.59 -22.63
N ARG A 594 21.99 9.46 -23.60
CA ARG A 594 21.04 9.09 -24.66
C ARG A 594 21.57 7.97 -25.56
N GLU A 595 22.86 7.99 -25.90
CA GLU A 595 23.49 6.89 -26.66
C GLU A 595 23.49 5.57 -25.88
N GLN A 596 23.78 5.62 -24.58
CA GLN A 596 23.70 4.45 -23.70
C GLN A 596 22.27 3.87 -23.65
N GLN A 597 21.26 4.74 -23.46
CA GLN A 597 19.85 4.34 -23.47
C GLN A 597 19.41 3.77 -24.83
N LYS A 598 19.93 4.29 -25.95
CA LYS A 598 19.67 3.72 -27.28
C LYS A 598 20.21 2.29 -27.40
N LEU A 599 21.40 2.01 -26.88
CA LEU A 599 21.96 0.65 -26.88
C LEU A 599 21.13 -0.30 -25.99
N GLU A 600 20.60 0.18 -24.86
CA GLU A 600 19.70 -0.62 -24.01
C GLU A 600 18.36 -0.89 -24.68
N ALA A 601 17.79 0.10 -25.35
CA ALA A 601 16.54 -0.06 -26.10
C ALA A 601 16.69 -1.05 -27.26
N ARG A 602 17.81 -1.00 -27.99
CA ARG A 602 18.14 -1.98 -29.03
C ARG A 602 18.15 -3.40 -28.47
N LEU A 603 18.80 -3.62 -27.31
CA LEU A 603 18.83 -4.93 -26.65
C LEU A 603 17.45 -5.37 -26.12
N ALA A 604 16.67 -4.44 -25.56
CA ALA A 604 15.32 -4.73 -25.07
C ALA A 604 14.36 -5.13 -26.19
N ASN A 605 14.51 -4.53 -27.37
CA ASN A 605 13.70 -4.87 -28.55
C ASN A 605 13.97 -6.30 -29.07
N LEU A 606 15.13 -6.89 -28.78
CA LEU A 606 15.45 -8.27 -29.13
C LEU A 606 14.78 -9.31 -28.21
N ILE A 607 14.29 -8.89 -27.03
CA ILE A 607 13.65 -9.76 -26.03
C ILE A 607 12.13 -9.84 -26.25
N LEU A 608 11.57 -9.04 -27.17
CA LEU A 608 10.14 -8.97 -27.43
C LEU A 608 9.73 -9.93 -28.56
N ALA A 609 9.22 -11.11 -28.17
CA ALA A 609 8.25 -11.88 -28.94
C ALA A 609 7.45 -12.81 -28.02
N ASP A 610 6.28 -12.32 -27.59
CA ASP A 610 5.02 -13.07 -27.47
C ASP A 610 3.88 -12.02 -27.47
N GLU A 611 3.57 -11.52 -28.67
CA GLU A 611 2.21 -11.07 -29.07
C GLU A 611 1.74 -11.97 -30.22
#